data_AF-A0A950AKG2-F1
#
_entry.id   AF-A0A950AKG2-F1
#
_cell.length_a   1.000
_cell.length_b   1.000
_cell.length_c   1.000
_cell.angle_alpha   90.00
_cell.angle_beta   90.00
_cell.angle_gamma   90.00
#
_symmetry.space_group_name_H-M   'P 1'
#
loop_
_entity.id
_entity.type
_entity.pdbx_description
1 polymer ?
#
loop_
_entity_poly.entity_id
_entity_poly.type
_entity_poly.pdbx_seq_one_letter_code
_entity_poly.pdbx_strand_id
1 'polypeptide(L)'
;MKHSLRSATLGLFSLASVSLVATFPQKVAAANPPGVSFVGGSYVTTITDSQGAFASRGVFTFNRDFTMSAIDSGQGGPAFFFSSQLGAWKVAGPGEIAARTIDFDYPPNADIARLDYTVQLSADGTQITGTIKLTIFPLTSNPLDGGGTVGGTFSFTGSLITP
;
A
#
# COMPACT_ATOMS: atom_id res chain seq x y z
N MET A 1 78.10 -3.27 -18.53
CA MET A 1 78.47 -4.42 -17.69
C MET A 1 77.22 -5.23 -17.35
N LYS A 2 77.20 -6.51 -17.80
CA LYS A 2 76.65 -7.73 -17.17
C LYS A 2 75.26 -7.64 -16.48
N HIS A 3 74.22 -8.24 -17.09
CA HIS A 3 73.58 -9.55 -16.73
C HIS A 3 72.92 -9.56 -15.33
N SER A 4 71.75 -10.13 -15.04
CA SER A 4 70.74 -10.89 -15.79
C SER A 4 69.67 -11.39 -14.79
N LEU A 5 68.43 -11.56 -15.25
CA LEU A 5 67.45 -12.60 -14.90
C LEU A 5 67.00 -12.81 -13.43
N ARG A 6 65.67 -12.83 -13.21
CA ARG A 6 64.82 -14.01 -12.89
C ARG A 6 63.41 -13.55 -12.50
N SER A 7 62.39 -13.87 -13.31
CA SER A 7 61.39 -14.93 -13.08
C SER A 7 60.07 -14.34 -12.53
N ALA A 8 59.01 -14.20 -13.32
CA ALA A 8 58.10 -15.23 -13.84
C ALA A 8 56.95 -15.58 -12.87
N THR A 9 55.74 -15.42 -13.41
CA THR A 9 54.54 -16.27 -13.28
C THR A 9 53.54 -16.11 -12.12
N LEU A 10 52.27 -16.21 -12.54
CA LEU A 10 51.01 -16.56 -11.83
C LEU A 10 50.37 -15.48 -10.94
N GLY A 11 49.07 -15.21 -11.03
CA GLY A 11 48.02 -15.89 -11.78
C GLY A 11 46.68 -15.14 -11.67
N LEU A 12 45.79 -15.46 -12.63
CA LEU A 12 44.37 -15.10 -12.62
C LEU A 12 43.72 -15.50 -11.29
N PHE A 13 43.01 -14.57 -10.66
CA PHE A 13 41.90 -14.80 -9.75
C PHE A 13 40.94 -13.61 -9.91
N SER A 14 39.63 -13.70 -10.01
CA SER A 14 38.67 -14.76 -10.32
C SER A 14 37.36 -13.98 -10.47
N LEU A 15 36.60 -14.21 -11.54
CA LEU A 15 35.21 -13.79 -11.64
C LEU A 15 34.43 -14.41 -10.47
N ALA A 16 33.96 -13.60 -9.54
CA ALA A 16 32.92 -13.99 -8.59
C ALA A 16 32.28 -12.74 -7.96
N SER A 17 31.39 -12.10 -8.72
CA SER A 17 30.42 -11.14 -8.14
C SER A 17 29.03 -11.49 -8.65
N VAL A 18 28.68 -12.78 -8.54
CA VAL A 18 27.32 -13.26 -8.70
C VAL A 18 26.88 -13.77 -7.34
N SER A 19 25.68 -13.35 -6.92
CA SER A 19 24.92 -13.84 -5.77
C SER A 19 25.11 -13.06 -4.46
N LEU A 20 24.47 -11.90 -4.38
CA LEU A 20 23.77 -11.54 -3.16
C LEU A 20 22.35 -11.06 -3.53
N VAL A 21 21.57 -11.94 -4.18
CA VAL A 21 20.11 -11.82 -4.07
C VAL A 21 19.82 -12.19 -2.62
N ALA A 22 19.71 -11.17 -1.78
CA ALA A 22 19.30 -11.31 -0.40
C ALA A 22 18.00 -12.13 -0.38
N THR A 23 18.08 -13.32 0.20
CA THR A 23 16.92 -14.14 0.56
C THR A 23 16.22 -13.46 1.73
N PHE A 24 15.67 -12.27 1.52
CA PHE A 24 14.60 -11.80 2.38
C PHE A 24 13.42 -12.75 2.12
N PRO A 25 12.85 -13.39 3.15
CA PRO A 25 11.58 -14.08 2.97
C PRO A 25 10.56 -13.02 2.56
N GLN A 26 10.28 -12.92 1.26
CA GLN A 26 9.07 -12.27 0.80
C GLN A 26 7.94 -13.08 1.42
N LYS A 27 7.29 -12.51 2.43
CA LYS A 27 6.05 -13.05 2.97
C LYS A 27 5.04 -12.95 1.84
N VAL A 28 4.94 -14.01 1.04
CA VAL A 28 3.98 -14.13 -0.04
C VAL A 28 2.63 -13.80 0.57
N ALA A 29 1.90 -12.87 -0.06
CA ALA A 29 0.53 -12.57 0.32
C ALA A 29 -0.23 -13.89 0.49
N ALA A 30 -0.92 -14.05 1.62
CA ALA A 30 -1.59 -15.29 1.95
C ALA A 30 -2.51 -15.71 0.78
N ALA A 31 -2.44 -16.99 0.40
CA ALA A 31 -3.29 -17.54 -0.65
C ALA A 31 -4.77 -17.29 -0.32
N ASN A 32 -5.56 -16.95 -1.35
CA ASN A 32 -6.99 -16.67 -1.20
C ASN A 32 -7.71 -17.84 -0.52
N PRO A 33 -8.64 -17.59 0.43
CA PRO A 33 -9.57 -18.59 0.91
C PRO A 33 -10.37 -19.21 -0.27
N PRO A 34 -10.74 -20.51 -0.20
CA PRO A 34 -11.57 -21.13 -1.21
C PRO A 34 -12.91 -20.39 -1.40
N GLY A 35 -13.27 -20.06 -2.64
CA GLY A 35 -14.60 -19.52 -2.99
C GLY A 35 -14.67 -18.03 -3.32
N VAL A 36 -13.58 -17.26 -3.18
CA VAL A 36 -13.54 -15.84 -3.57
C VAL A 36 -12.53 -15.63 -4.70
N SER A 37 -13.03 -15.50 -5.93
CA SER A 37 -12.25 -15.16 -7.12
C SER A 37 -12.13 -13.63 -7.29
N PHE A 38 -11.82 -12.90 -6.22
CA PHE A 38 -11.52 -11.48 -6.37
C PHE A 38 -10.11 -11.33 -6.94
N VAL A 39 -10.03 -10.76 -8.14
CA VAL A 39 -8.77 -10.59 -8.90
C VAL A 39 -8.28 -9.14 -8.91
N GLY A 40 -8.94 -8.26 -8.16
CA GLY A 40 -8.70 -6.82 -8.19
C GLY A 40 -9.76 -6.04 -8.97
N GLY A 41 -9.71 -4.71 -8.84
CA GLY A 41 -10.63 -3.78 -9.47
C GLY A 41 -10.43 -2.35 -8.96
N SER A 42 -10.88 -1.38 -9.74
CA SER A 42 -10.93 0.03 -9.36
C SER A 42 -12.35 0.45 -9.04
N TYR A 43 -12.55 1.11 -7.91
CA TYR A 43 -13.86 1.51 -7.41
C TYR A 43 -13.89 3.00 -7.19
N VAL A 44 -14.90 3.68 -7.72
CA VAL A 44 -15.17 5.08 -7.36
C VAL A 44 -15.96 5.08 -6.06
N THR A 45 -15.50 5.82 -5.05
CA THR A 45 -16.03 5.76 -3.69
C THR A 45 -16.64 7.09 -3.25
N THR A 46 -17.68 7.00 -2.41
CA THR A 46 -18.13 8.07 -1.52
C THR A 46 -17.62 7.75 -0.13
N ILE A 47 -16.96 8.72 0.51
CA ILE A 47 -16.43 8.60 1.86
C ILE A 47 -17.21 9.56 2.76
N THR A 48 -17.63 9.07 3.92
CA THR A 48 -18.32 9.84 4.94
C THR A 48 -17.56 9.81 6.26
N ASP A 49 -17.64 10.89 7.03
CA ASP A 49 -17.08 10.96 8.37
C ASP A 49 -17.86 10.07 9.37
N SER A 50 -17.42 10.08 10.63
CA SER A 50 -18.04 9.31 11.71
C SER A 50 -19.49 9.73 12.03
N GLN A 51 -19.93 10.89 11.56
CA GLN A 51 -21.27 11.44 11.71
C GLN A 51 -22.14 11.11 10.49
N GLY A 52 -21.58 10.46 9.47
CA GLY A 52 -22.25 10.15 8.22
C GLY A 52 -22.34 11.34 7.25
N ALA A 53 -21.67 12.45 7.55
CA ALA A 53 -21.60 13.58 6.64
C ALA A 53 -20.62 13.29 5.50
N PHE A 54 -20.87 13.88 4.32
CA PHE A 54 -19.98 13.74 3.17
C PHE A 54 -18.59 14.30 3.50
N ALA A 55 -17.57 13.46 3.35
CA ALA A 55 -16.18 13.85 3.56
C ALA A 55 -15.44 14.01 2.23
N SER A 56 -15.61 13.07 1.30
CA SER A 56 -14.93 13.12 0.00
C SER A 56 -15.43 12.08 -1.00
N ARG A 57 -14.93 12.19 -2.24
CA ARG A 57 -14.90 11.11 -3.23
C ARG A 57 -13.49 10.54 -3.33
N GLY A 58 -13.37 9.25 -3.62
CA GLY A 58 -12.08 8.61 -3.87
C GLY A 58 -12.11 7.63 -5.04
N VAL A 59 -10.94 7.11 -5.39
CA VAL A 59 -10.80 5.91 -6.22
C VAL A 59 -9.87 4.93 -5.51
N PHE A 60 -10.37 3.74 -5.22
CA PHE A 60 -9.59 2.66 -4.61
C PHE A 60 -9.33 1.61 -5.66
N THR A 61 -8.05 1.29 -5.89
CA THR A 61 -7.64 0.25 -6.84
C THR A 61 -6.92 -0.86 -6.09
N PHE A 62 -7.51 -2.05 -6.14
CA PHE A 62 -6.93 -3.29 -5.66
C PHE A 62 -6.30 -4.00 -6.86
N ASN A 63 -4.97 -4.05 -6.92
CA ASN A 63 -4.27 -4.69 -8.02
C ASN A 63 -4.17 -6.20 -7.79
N ARG A 64 -4.10 -6.96 -8.88
CA ARG A 64 -4.02 -8.43 -8.86
C ARG A 64 -2.80 -8.98 -8.13
N ASP A 65 -1.73 -8.19 -8.04
CA ASP A 65 -0.49 -8.52 -7.36
C ASP A 65 -0.50 -8.20 -5.85
N PHE A 66 -1.69 -7.95 -5.28
CA PHE A 66 -1.90 -7.59 -3.87
C PHE A 66 -1.36 -6.22 -3.48
N THR A 67 -1.01 -5.36 -4.44
CA THR A 67 -0.77 -3.93 -4.20
C THR A 67 -2.08 -3.14 -4.23
N MET A 68 -2.13 -2.03 -3.52
CA MET A 68 -3.27 -1.11 -3.50
C MET A 68 -2.80 0.30 -3.80
N SER A 69 -3.59 1.04 -4.57
CA SER A 69 -3.49 2.50 -4.65
C SER A 69 -4.83 3.13 -4.30
N ALA A 70 -4.79 4.25 -3.61
CA ALA A 70 -5.97 5.07 -3.34
C ALA A 70 -5.68 6.54 -3.66
N ILE A 71 -6.70 7.22 -4.17
CA ILE A 71 -6.73 8.68 -4.23
C ILE A 71 -7.97 9.17 -3.49
N ASP A 72 -7.82 10.26 -2.76
CA ASP A 72 -8.91 10.97 -2.12
C ASP A 72 -8.96 12.39 -2.71
N SER A 73 -10.15 12.85 -3.06
CA SER A 73 -10.36 14.17 -3.64
C SER A 73 -10.36 15.31 -2.61
N GLY A 74 -10.52 15.01 -1.32
CA GLY A 74 -10.64 16.00 -0.24
C GLY A 74 -11.83 16.95 -0.36
N GLN A 75 -12.79 16.67 -1.25
CA GLN A 75 -13.82 17.63 -1.68
C GLN A 75 -14.80 18.12 -0.60
N GLY A 76 -15.02 17.34 0.46
CA GLY A 76 -15.88 17.73 1.58
C GLY A 76 -15.15 18.53 2.66
N GLY A 77 -13.85 18.79 2.49
CA GLY A 77 -13.02 19.44 3.49
C GLY A 77 -12.55 18.44 4.54
N PRO A 78 -11.25 18.18 4.54
CA PRO A 78 -10.44 18.95 5.46
C PRO A 78 -9.25 19.65 4.77
N ALA A 79 -8.62 20.60 5.47
CA ALA A 79 -7.50 21.44 5.00
C ALA A 79 -6.17 20.68 4.86
N PHE A 80 -6.22 19.40 4.49
CA PHE A 80 -5.05 18.51 4.35
C PHE A 80 -4.89 18.11 2.89
N PHE A 81 -3.64 18.08 2.44
CA PHE A 81 -3.30 17.79 1.05
C PHE A 81 -2.80 16.35 0.98
N PHE A 82 -3.75 15.41 0.87
CA PHE A 82 -3.43 14.01 0.66
C PHE A 82 -2.92 13.78 -0.77
N SER A 83 -1.91 12.92 -0.88
CA SER A 83 -1.30 12.56 -2.16
C SER A 83 -1.88 11.24 -2.69
N SER A 84 -1.20 10.63 -3.66
CA SER A 84 -1.54 9.26 -4.06
C SER A 84 -1.04 8.29 -3.01
N GLN A 85 -1.95 7.52 -2.44
CA GLN A 85 -1.68 6.57 -1.37
C GLN A 85 -1.31 5.23 -1.96
N LEU A 86 -0.26 4.59 -1.45
CA LEU A 86 0.23 3.31 -1.95
C LEU A 86 0.36 2.30 -0.82
N GLY A 87 0.07 1.03 -1.11
CA GLY A 87 0.29 -0.04 -0.15
C GLY A 87 -0.13 -1.40 -0.66
N ALA A 88 -0.76 -2.19 0.21
CA ALA A 88 -1.04 -3.60 -0.04
C ALA A 88 -2.39 -4.02 0.53
N TRP A 89 -2.95 -5.10 -0.02
CA TRP A 89 -4.19 -5.70 0.44
C TRP A 89 -4.09 -7.23 0.47
N LYS A 90 -5.04 -7.85 1.17
CA LYS A 90 -5.22 -9.30 1.19
C LYS A 90 -6.69 -9.65 1.43
N VAL A 91 -7.08 -10.86 1.07
CA VAL A 91 -8.37 -11.41 1.53
C VAL A 91 -8.28 -11.72 3.03
N ALA A 92 -9.25 -11.21 3.78
CA ALA A 92 -9.36 -11.39 5.24
C ALA A 92 -10.41 -12.43 5.63
N GLY A 93 -11.36 -12.72 4.73
CA GLY A 93 -12.44 -13.67 4.92
C GLY A 93 -13.35 -13.74 3.69
N PRO A 94 -14.45 -14.52 3.73
CA PRO A 94 -15.42 -14.57 2.63
C PRO A 94 -15.97 -13.17 2.32
N GLY A 95 -15.66 -12.65 1.13
CA GLY A 95 -16.07 -11.30 0.70
C GLY A 95 -15.43 -10.15 1.49
N GLU A 96 -14.37 -10.41 2.27
CA GLU A 96 -13.70 -9.40 3.09
C GLU A 96 -12.27 -9.18 2.61
N ILE A 97 -11.89 -7.91 2.45
CA ILE A 97 -10.52 -7.48 2.18
C ILE A 97 -10.03 -6.63 3.35
N ALA A 98 -8.80 -6.90 3.78
CA ALA A 98 -8.04 -5.99 4.62
C ALA A 98 -6.96 -5.33 3.77
N ALA A 99 -6.87 -4.02 3.84
CA ALA A 99 -5.85 -3.27 3.11
C ALA A 99 -5.21 -2.19 3.96
N ARG A 100 -4.06 -1.73 3.50
CA ARG A 100 -3.32 -0.64 4.13
C ARG A 100 -2.61 0.18 3.06
N THR A 101 -2.72 1.50 3.14
CA THR A 101 -1.93 2.44 2.34
C THR A 101 -1.14 3.37 3.25
N ILE A 102 -0.05 3.90 2.70
CA ILE A 102 0.74 4.99 3.26
C ILE A 102 0.58 6.19 2.33
N ASP A 103 0.39 7.34 2.94
CA ASP A 103 0.30 8.64 2.30
C ASP A 103 1.24 9.62 3.01
N PHE A 104 1.72 10.60 2.26
CA PHE A 104 2.62 11.63 2.74
C PHE A 104 2.00 12.99 2.45
N ASP A 105 1.73 13.73 3.52
CA ASP A 105 1.18 15.07 3.39
C ASP A 105 2.26 16.05 2.92
N TYR A 106 1.85 16.98 2.05
CA TYR A 106 2.73 18.04 1.59
C TYR A 106 2.87 19.16 2.63
N PRO A 107 4.00 19.91 2.61
CA PRO A 107 4.14 21.11 3.42
C PRO A 107 2.96 22.08 3.26
N PRO A 108 2.56 22.80 4.33
CA PRO A 108 3.23 22.90 5.63
C PRO A 108 2.86 21.81 6.65
N ASN A 109 1.84 20.99 6.38
CA ASN A 109 1.35 19.95 7.30
C ASN A 109 2.07 18.61 7.06
N ALA A 110 3.37 18.65 6.76
CA ALA A 110 4.08 17.46 6.34
C ALA A 110 4.14 16.43 7.47
N ASP A 111 3.44 15.32 7.27
CA ASP A 111 3.37 14.17 8.15
C ASP A 111 3.21 12.88 7.32
N ILE A 112 3.07 11.74 8.00
CA ILE A 112 2.79 10.46 7.37
C ILE A 112 1.41 10.00 7.82
N ALA A 113 0.52 9.74 6.87
CA ALA A 113 -0.76 9.13 7.10
C ALA A 113 -0.72 7.63 6.75
N ARG A 114 -1.16 6.79 7.68
CA ARG A 114 -1.49 5.39 7.40
C ARG A 114 -2.99 5.23 7.41
N LEU A 115 -3.51 4.62 6.35
CA LEU A 115 -4.93 4.30 6.24
C LEU A 115 -5.08 2.79 6.26
N ASP A 116 -5.78 2.30 7.27
CA ASP A 116 -6.15 0.90 7.42
C ASP A 116 -7.60 0.72 6.94
N TYR A 117 -7.82 -0.18 5.98
CA TYR A 117 -9.12 -0.42 5.35
C TYR A 117 -9.67 -1.79 5.75
N THR A 118 -10.96 -1.82 6.08
CA THR A 118 -11.77 -3.04 6.07
C THR A 118 -12.81 -2.89 4.99
N VAL A 119 -12.86 -3.82 4.05
CA VAL A 119 -13.68 -3.74 2.84
C VAL A 119 -14.55 -4.99 2.76
N GLN A 120 -15.85 -4.79 2.53
CA GLN A 120 -16.80 -5.83 2.16
C GLN A 120 -17.12 -5.72 0.68
N LEU A 121 -17.01 -6.83 -0.04
CA LEU A 121 -17.38 -6.95 -1.44
C LEU A 121 -18.79 -7.51 -1.56
N SER A 122 -19.56 -6.97 -2.49
CA SER A 122 -20.78 -7.64 -2.95
C SER A 122 -20.44 -8.99 -3.60
N ALA A 123 -21.43 -9.89 -3.63
CA ALA A 123 -21.25 -11.24 -4.18
C ALA A 123 -20.80 -11.26 -5.65
N ASP A 124 -21.19 -10.24 -6.43
CA ASP A 124 -20.81 -10.04 -7.83
C ASP A 124 -19.54 -9.20 -8.01
N GLY A 125 -18.95 -8.69 -6.91
CA GLY A 125 -17.75 -7.86 -6.92
C GLY A 125 -17.94 -6.46 -7.51
N THR A 126 -19.17 -6.05 -7.82
CA THR A 126 -19.44 -4.74 -8.45
C THR A 126 -19.52 -3.60 -7.46
N GLN A 127 -19.76 -3.91 -6.18
CA GLN A 127 -19.89 -2.93 -5.11
C GLN A 127 -18.95 -3.24 -3.96
N ILE A 128 -18.49 -2.18 -3.30
CA ILE A 128 -17.75 -2.27 -2.05
C ILE A 128 -18.37 -1.38 -0.98
N THR A 129 -18.28 -1.81 0.27
CA THR A 129 -18.53 -0.98 1.44
C THR A 129 -17.40 -1.19 2.44
N GLY A 130 -17.24 -0.31 3.41
CA GLY A 130 -16.23 -0.52 4.43
C GLY A 130 -15.90 0.69 5.26
N THR A 131 -14.78 0.58 5.97
CA THR A 131 -14.26 1.62 6.85
C THR A 131 -12.79 1.89 6.58
N ILE A 132 -12.38 3.11 6.91
CA ILE A 132 -11.01 3.60 6.83
C ILE A 132 -10.66 4.12 8.22
N LYS A 133 -9.57 3.63 8.79
CA LYS A 133 -8.98 4.20 9.99
C LYS A 133 -7.73 4.98 9.60
N LEU A 134 -7.78 6.29 9.77
CA LEU A 134 -6.65 7.19 9.56
C LEU A 134 -5.81 7.28 10.83
N THR A 135 -4.52 7.01 10.70
CA THR A 135 -3.53 7.19 11.77
C THR A 135 -2.40 8.09 11.26
N ILE A 136 -2.11 9.16 11.98
CA ILE A 136 -1.11 10.17 11.64
C ILE A 136 0.17 9.92 12.44
N PHE A 137 1.31 10.09 11.80
CA PHE A 137 2.65 9.89 12.35
C PHE A 137 3.57 11.07 12.02
N PRO A 138 4.51 11.42 12.90
CA PRO A 138 5.60 12.32 12.54
C PRO A 138 6.40 11.83 11.32
N LEU A 139 6.93 12.76 10.52
CA LEU A 139 7.74 12.45 9.31
C LEU A 139 8.93 11.51 9.55
N THR A 140 9.46 11.48 10.76
CA THR A 140 10.63 10.65 11.12
C THR A 140 10.24 9.29 11.69
N SER A 141 8.95 8.98 11.79
CA SER A 141 8.46 7.72 12.35
C SER A 141 8.30 6.63 11.28
N ASN A 142 8.32 5.37 11.71
CA ASN A 142 7.93 4.25 10.87
C ASN A 142 6.43 3.94 11.11
N PRO A 143 5.53 4.18 10.14
CA PRO A 143 4.09 3.93 10.32
C PRO A 143 3.74 2.44 10.41
N LEU A 144 4.69 1.52 10.17
CA LEU A 144 4.46 0.07 10.18
C LEU A 144 4.66 -0.56 11.55
N ASP A 145 5.38 0.08 12.47
CA ASP A 145 5.72 -0.47 13.80
C ASP A 145 4.63 -0.24 14.86
N GLY A 146 3.51 0.37 14.46
CA GLY A 146 2.43 0.77 15.38
C GLY A 146 2.61 2.17 15.95
N GLY A 147 1.76 2.55 16.91
CA GLY A 147 1.70 3.91 17.45
C GLY A 147 0.90 4.88 16.58
N GLY A 148 1.29 6.16 16.59
CA GLY A 148 0.61 7.26 15.90
C GLY A 148 -0.63 7.78 16.63
N THR A 149 -1.21 8.85 16.09
CA THR A 149 -2.44 9.45 16.59
C THR A 149 -3.57 9.13 15.63
N VAL A 150 -4.71 8.65 16.14
CA VAL A 150 -5.89 8.43 15.29
C VAL A 150 -6.39 9.78 14.80
N GLY A 151 -6.32 10.01 13.49
CA GLY A 151 -6.81 11.23 12.83
C GLY A 151 -8.30 11.17 12.52
N GLY A 152 -8.86 9.96 12.40
CA GLY A 152 -10.29 9.77 12.19
C GLY A 152 -10.66 8.36 11.77
N THR A 153 -11.97 8.10 11.76
CA THR A 153 -12.56 6.91 11.16
C THR A 153 -13.63 7.36 10.17
N PHE A 154 -13.57 6.78 8.97
CA PHE A 154 -14.48 7.08 7.89
C PHE A 154 -15.18 5.81 7.43
N SER A 155 -16.38 5.97 6.89
CA SER A 155 -17.08 4.90 6.18
C SER A 155 -17.05 5.19 4.68
N PHE A 156 -17.15 4.16 3.85
CA PHE A 156 -17.29 4.35 2.42
C PHE A 156 -18.25 3.36 1.79
N THR A 157 -18.79 3.78 0.64
CA THR A 157 -19.41 2.92 -0.35
C THR A 157 -18.70 3.15 -1.69
N GLY A 158 -18.69 2.14 -2.55
CA GLY A 158 -18.04 2.23 -3.85
C GLY A 158 -18.67 1.35 -4.90
N SER A 159 -18.49 1.77 -6.14
CA SER A 159 -18.95 1.09 -7.34
C SER A 159 -17.79 0.83 -8.28
N LEU A 160 -17.77 -0.37 -8.87
CA LEU A 160 -16.76 -0.78 -9.83
C LEU A 160 -16.76 0.17 -11.02
N ILE A 161 -15.58 0.63 -11.41
CA ILE A 161 -15.39 1.43 -12.61
C ILE A 161 -15.37 0.47 -13.80
N THR A 162 -16.34 0.63 -14.71
CA THR A 162 -16.42 -0.09 -15.98
C THR A 162 -16.06 0.82 -17.14
N PRO A 163 -15.52 0.27 -18.26
CA PRO A 163 -15.27 1.03 -19.48
C PRO A 163 -16.54 1.64 -20.11
#